data_AF-A0A1G2VUJ7-F1
#
_entry.id   AF-A0A1G2VUJ7-F1
#
_cell.length_a   1.000
_cell.length_b   1.000
_cell.length_c   1.000
_cell.angle_alpha   90.00
_cell.angle_beta   90.00
_cell.angle_gamma   90.00
#
_symmetry.space_group_name_H-M   'P 1'
#
loop_
_entity.id
_entity.type
_entity.pdbx_description
1 polymer ?
#
loop_
_entity_poly.entity_id
_entity_poly.type
_entity_poly.pdbx_seq_one_letter_code
_entity_poly.pdbx_strand_id
1 'polypeptide(L)'
;MKQIVLIGSIFVAVFLSVATYTCDADWCLVFAWQKQEKMVRDNMLVGDYLRVHISELAPEKEVLGGTYYVTQLTFTENNSGEVSYEDGHVAHRASFTYAGKNGQVRIVRFEQME
;
A
#
# COMPACT_ATOMS: atom_id res chain seq x y z
N MET A 1 36.86 -57.36 -8.80
CA MET A 1 37.31 -56.26 -7.93
C MET A 1 37.21 -54.97 -8.73
N LYS A 2 36.01 -54.36 -8.81
CA LYS A 2 35.63 -53.09 -8.15
C LYS A 2 36.74 -52.03 -8.12
N GLN A 3 36.71 -51.15 -9.11
CA GLN A 3 37.28 -49.80 -9.06
C GLN A 3 36.08 -48.84 -9.22
N ILE A 4 35.57 -48.32 -8.11
CA ILE A 4 34.56 -47.25 -8.10
C ILE A 4 35.33 -45.97 -7.82
N VAL A 5 35.39 -45.12 -8.83
CA VAL A 5 36.03 -43.81 -8.81
C VAL A 5 35.15 -42.87 -7.98
N LEU A 6 35.49 -42.72 -6.69
CA LEU A 6 34.91 -41.76 -5.75
C LEU A 6 35.49 -40.36 -6.03
N ILE A 7 35.00 -39.68 -7.06
CA ILE A 7 35.25 -38.25 -7.26
C ILE A 7 33.90 -37.54 -7.20
N GLY A 8 33.30 -37.50 -6.00
CA GLY A 8 32.00 -36.88 -5.81
C GLY A 8 31.80 -36.19 -4.46
N SER A 9 32.75 -36.25 -3.54
CA SER A 9 32.48 -35.91 -2.13
C SER A 9 33.28 -34.76 -1.54
N ILE A 10 34.07 -34.00 -2.31
CA ILE A 10 34.88 -32.90 -1.73
C ILE A 10 34.34 -31.51 -2.08
N PHE A 11 33.56 -31.33 -3.15
CA PHE A 11 33.04 -30.01 -3.52
C PHE A 11 31.76 -29.58 -2.79
N VAL A 12 31.06 -30.48 -2.11
CA VAL A 12 29.81 -30.14 -1.38
C VAL A 12 30.10 -29.56 0.01
N ALA A 13 31.22 -29.92 0.64
CA ALA A 13 31.49 -29.53 2.03
C ALA A 13 32.05 -28.11 2.19
N VAL A 14 32.65 -27.52 1.15
CA VAL A 14 33.26 -26.17 1.24
C VAL A 14 32.23 -25.06 0.96
N PHE A 15 31.20 -25.32 0.16
CA PHE A 15 30.15 -24.33 -0.11
C PHE A 15 29.12 -24.18 1.01
N LEU A 16 29.04 -25.14 1.94
CA LEU A 16 28.14 -25.06 3.10
C LEU A 16 28.70 -24.24 4.27
N SER A 17 29.99 -23.88 4.26
CA SER A 17 30.63 -23.18 5.38
C SER A 17 30.63 -21.64 5.26
N VAL A 18 30.24 -21.07 4.12
CA VAL A 18 30.19 -19.61 3.92
C VAL A 18 28.76 -19.06 4.04
N ALA A 19 27.77 -19.89 4.36
CA ALA A 19 26.37 -19.46 4.47
C ALA A 19 25.94 -19.06 5.91
N THR A 20 26.88 -18.94 6.85
CA THR A 20 26.55 -18.77 8.28
C THR A 20 27.08 -17.48 8.92
N TYR A 21 27.57 -16.51 8.14
CA TYR A 21 28.08 -15.22 8.64
C TYR A 21 27.27 -13.99 8.23
N THR A 22 25.98 -14.13 7.94
CA THR A 22 25.09 -12.97 7.77
C THR A 22 23.85 -13.14 8.64
N CYS A 23 24.03 -13.07 9.96
CA CYS A 23 22.95 -12.66 10.85
C CYS A 23 22.87 -11.11 10.80
N ASP A 24 21.65 -10.57 10.71
CA ASP A 24 21.25 -9.20 11.16
C ASP A 24 21.14 -7.97 10.21
N ALA A 25 21.07 -8.06 8.88
CA ALA A 25 20.70 -6.87 8.07
C ALA A 25 19.81 -7.11 6.83
N ASP A 26 20.01 -8.21 6.11
CA ASP A 26 19.40 -8.35 4.78
C ASP A 26 17.89 -8.61 4.80
N TRP A 27 17.37 -9.31 5.82
CA TRP A 27 15.93 -9.61 5.89
C TRP A 27 15.10 -8.39 6.30
N CYS A 28 15.65 -7.50 7.13
CA CYS A 28 14.96 -6.28 7.54
C CYS A 28 14.70 -5.34 6.35
N LEU A 29 15.68 -5.24 5.44
CA LEU A 29 15.53 -4.48 4.21
C LEU A 29 14.43 -5.07 3.33
N VAL A 30 14.45 -6.37 3.04
CA VAL A 30 13.42 -7.02 2.20
C VAL A 30 12.00 -6.78 2.73
N PHE A 31 11.76 -6.92 4.05
CA PHE A 31 10.45 -6.63 4.63
C PHE A 31 10.07 -5.16 4.60
N ALA A 32 11.03 -4.24 4.80
CA ALA A 32 10.79 -2.80 4.69
C ALA A 32 10.39 -2.38 3.27
N TRP A 33 11.08 -2.92 2.24
CA TRP A 33 10.75 -2.66 0.84
C TRP A 33 9.36 -3.21 0.47
N GLN A 34 9.02 -4.42 0.90
CA GLN A 34 7.68 -5.01 0.67
C GLN A 34 6.57 -4.19 1.35
N LYS A 35 6.82 -3.71 2.58
CA LYS A 35 5.86 -2.87 3.31
C LYS A 35 5.64 -1.54 2.58
N GLN A 36 6.71 -0.92 2.09
CA GLN A 36 6.64 0.35 1.37
C GLN A 36 5.92 0.20 0.02
N GLU A 37 6.23 -0.84 -0.76
CA GLU A 37 5.53 -1.12 -2.01
C GLU A 37 4.02 -1.32 -1.81
N LYS A 38 3.64 -2.09 -0.77
CA LYS A 38 2.23 -2.30 -0.45
C LYS A 38 1.54 -0.97 -0.13
N MET A 39 2.15 -0.14 0.71
CA MET A 39 1.59 1.16 1.08
C MET A 39 1.42 2.07 -0.14
N VAL A 40 2.43 2.16 -1.01
CA VAL A 40 2.37 2.98 -2.22
C VAL A 40 1.26 2.49 -3.16
N ARG A 41 1.15 1.17 -3.36
CA ARG A 41 0.06 0.59 -4.17
C ARG A 41 -1.31 0.86 -3.57
N ASP A 42 -1.50 0.64 -2.27
CA ASP A 42 -2.77 0.88 -1.59
C ASP A 42 -3.16 2.36 -1.67
N ASN A 43 -2.21 3.27 -1.45
CA ASN A 43 -2.45 4.71 -1.54
C ASN A 43 -2.86 5.14 -2.96
N MET A 44 -2.23 4.58 -3.99
CA MET A 44 -2.61 4.84 -5.38
C MET A 44 -4.05 4.39 -5.65
N LEU A 45 -4.38 3.15 -5.27
CA LEU A 45 -5.72 2.58 -5.48
C LEU A 45 -6.79 3.36 -4.71
N VAL A 46 -6.51 3.77 -3.47
CA VAL A 46 -7.45 4.56 -2.66
C VAL A 46 -7.65 5.95 -3.28
N GLY A 47 -6.57 6.58 -3.74
CA GLY A 47 -6.66 7.86 -4.43
C GLY A 47 -7.53 7.79 -5.68
N ASP A 48 -7.38 6.73 -6.49
CA ASP A 48 -8.21 6.52 -7.67
C ASP A 48 -9.67 6.23 -7.31
N TYR A 49 -9.90 5.42 -6.28
CA TYR A 49 -11.25 5.15 -5.78
C TYR A 49 -11.95 6.45 -5.36
N LEU A 50 -11.26 7.28 -4.55
CA LEU A 50 -11.80 8.55 -4.07
C LEU A 50 -12.10 9.48 -5.23
N ARG A 51 -11.19 9.64 -6.20
CA ARG A 51 -11.44 10.52 -7.37
C ARG A 51 -12.67 10.13 -8.18
N VAL A 52 -12.97 8.84 -8.26
CA VAL A 52 -14.12 8.34 -9.04
C VAL A 52 -15.42 8.41 -8.24
N HIS A 53 -15.38 8.19 -6.92
CA HIS A 53 -16.59 8.00 -6.10
C HIS A 53 -16.83 9.11 -5.07
N ILE A 54 -16.06 10.21 -5.08
CA ILE A 54 -16.18 11.27 -4.07
C ILE A 54 -17.60 11.86 -3.99
N SER A 55 -18.28 12.03 -5.12
CA SER A 55 -19.67 12.48 -5.21
C SER A 55 -20.69 11.55 -4.55
N GLU A 56 -20.36 10.26 -4.47
CA GLU A 56 -21.20 9.24 -3.82
C GLU A 56 -20.89 9.12 -2.32
N LEU A 57 -19.63 9.37 -1.94
CA LEU A 57 -19.15 9.31 -0.57
C LEU A 57 -19.52 10.55 0.25
N ALA A 58 -19.59 11.71 -0.39
CA ALA A 58 -19.91 12.97 0.27
C ALA A 58 -21.33 12.92 0.87
N PRO A 59 -21.51 13.31 2.16
CA PRO A 59 -22.82 13.34 2.79
C PRO A 59 -23.70 14.46 2.24
N GLU A 60 -23.08 15.58 1.84
CA GLU A 60 -23.74 16.69 1.18
C GLU A 60 -23.74 16.52 -0.34
N LYS A 61 -24.76 17.07 -1.00
CA LYS A 61 -24.89 17.02 -2.46
C LYS A 61 -24.29 18.27 -3.09
N GLU A 62 -23.67 18.05 -4.23
CA GLU A 62 -23.11 19.08 -5.10
C GLU A 62 -24.18 20.12 -5.48
N VAL A 63 -23.78 21.38 -5.58
CA VAL A 63 -24.70 22.46 -5.94
C VAL A 63 -24.57 22.84 -7.41
N LEU A 64 -25.66 23.35 -7.98
CA LEU A 64 -25.71 23.97 -9.32
C LEU A 64 -25.19 23.09 -10.47
N GLY A 65 -25.21 21.76 -10.31
CA GLY A 65 -24.74 20.83 -11.33
C GLY A 65 -23.21 20.73 -11.43
N GLY A 66 -22.48 21.16 -10.39
CA GLY A 66 -21.06 20.84 -10.23
C GLY A 66 -20.84 19.36 -9.96
N THR A 67 -19.59 18.91 -10.06
CA THR A 67 -19.17 17.56 -9.65
C THR A 67 -17.99 17.70 -8.71
N TYR A 68 -18.05 17.04 -7.56
CA TYR A 68 -16.96 16.99 -6.60
C TYR A 68 -15.73 16.36 -7.23
N TYR A 69 -14.59 17.00 -7.04
CA TYR A 69 -13.29 16.45 -7.39
C TYR A 69 -12.32 16.60 -6.22
N VAL A 70 -11.39 15.66 -6.11
CA VAL A 70 -10.37 15.66 -5.07
C VAL A 70 -9.29 16.69 -5.39
N THR A 71 -9.04 17.62 -4.46
CA THR A 71 -7.99 18.64 -4.56
C THR A 71 -6.72 18.24 -3.83
N GLN A 72 -6.87 17.60 -2.67
CA GLN A 72 -5.76 17.15 -1.84
C GLN A 72 -6.07 15.81 -1.18
N LEU A 73 -5.04 14.97 -1.06
CA LEU A 73 -5.13 13.68 -0.40
C LEU A 73 -3.91 13.48 0.49
N THR A 74 -4.16 13.25 1.77
CA THR A 74 -3.12 13.01 2.78
C THR A 74 -3.39 11.67 3.44
N PHE A 75 -2.43 10.76 3.39
CA PHE A 75 -2.53 9.47 4.08
C PHE A 75 -1.93 9.57 5.47
N THR A 76 -2.65 9.06 6.45
CA THR A 76 -2.22 8.92 7.84
C THR A 76 -1.95 7.46 8.17
N GLU A 77 -1.56 7.17 9.40
CA GLU A 77 -1.30 5.79 9.83
C GLU A 77 -2.57 4.93 9.86
N ASN A 78 -2.42 3.61 10.02
CA ASN A 78 -3.54 2.68 10.25
C ASN A 78 -4.62 2.64 9.15
N ASN A 79 -4.23 2.78 7.87
CA ASN A 79 -5.14 2.78 6.72
C ASN A 79 -6.22 3.88 6.83
N SER A 80 -5.81 5.07 7.26
CA SER A 80 -6.67 6.24 7.32
C SER A 80 -6.07 7.39 6.52
N GLY A 81 -6.84 8.44 6.32
CA GLY A 81 -6.36 9.65 5.69
C GLY A 81 -7.40 10.76 5.72
N GLU A 82 -6.99 11.90 5.18
CA GLU A 82 -7.82 13.08 4.97
C GLU A 82 -7.87 13.39 3.48
N VAL A 83 -9.06 13.78 3.01
CA VAL A 83 -9.30 14.19 1.63
C VAL A 83 -9.96 15.56 1.63
N SER A 84 -9.41 16.46 0.82
CA SER A 84 -10.03 17.73 0.47
C SER A 84 -10.66 17.60 -0.91
N TYR A 85 -11.88 18.08 -1.06
CA TYR A 85 -12.63 18.01 -2.31
C TYR A 85 -13.54 19.22 -2.47
N GLU A 86 -13.85 19.58 -3.71
CA GLU A 86 -14.68 20.75 -4.02
C GLU A 86 -15.47 20.52 -5.31
N ASP A 87 -16.59 21.22 -5.48
CA ASP A 87 -17.47 21.17 -6.66
C ASP A 87 -17.31 22.39 -7.58
N GLY A 88 -16.29 23.22 -7.32
CA GLY A 88 -16.06 24.51 -7.95
C GLY A 88 -16.71 25.70 -7.24
N HIS A 89 -17.54 25.47 -6.21
CA HIS A 89 -18.16 26.52 -5.40
C HIS A 89 -17.82 26.38 -3.92
N VAL A 90 -17.92 25.17 -3.36
CA VAL A 90 -17.68 24.89 -1.95
C VAL A 90 -16.57 23.86 -1.80
N ALA A 91 -15.61 24.16 -0.92
CA ALA A 91 -14.54 23.26 -0.54
C ALA A 91 -14.89 22.56 0.78
N HIS A 92 -14.74 21.24 0.80
CA HIS A 92 -14.98 20.38 1.94
C HIS A 92 -13.72 19.60 2.30
N ARG A 93 -13.68 19.12 3.54
CA ARG A 93 -12.67 18.18 4.03
C ARG A 93 -13.36 17.02 4.71
N ALA A 94 -12.82 15.82 4.53
CA ALA A 94 -13.32 14.62 5.20
C ALA A 94 -12.17 13.72 5.64
N SER A 95 -12.38 13.02 6.74
CA SER A 95 -11.55 11.91 7.15
C SER A 95 -12.11 10.61 6.57
N PHE A 96 -11.22 9.68 6.22
CA PHE A 96 -11.62 8.37 5.71
C PHE A 96 -10.78 7.25 6.33
N THR A 97 -11.37 6.07 6.39
CA THR A 97 -10.66 4.81 6.71
C THR A 97 -10.91 3.82 5.58
N TYR A 98 -9.88 3.09 5.18
CA TYR A 98 -9.95 2.13 4.09
C TYR A 98 -9.47 0.74 4.50
N ALA A 99 -9.90 -0.26 3.74
CA ALA A 99 -9.43 -1.63 3.89
C ALA A 99 -8.93 -2.13 2.52
N GLY A 100 -7.68 -2.59 2.48
CA GLY A 100 -7.05 -3.19 1.31
C GLY A 100 -6.89 -4.71 1.47
N LYS A 101 -7.36 -5.50 0.49
CA LYS A 101 -7.13 -6.95 0.42
C LYS A 101 -6.91 -7.37 -1.03
N ASN A 102 -5.84 -8.13 -1.29
CA ASN A 102 -5.52 -8.71 -2.60
C ASN A 102 -5.54 -7.69 -3.76
N GLY A 103 -5.01 -6.48 -3.54
CA GLY A 103 -4.98 -5.43 -4.56
C GLY A 103 -6.33 -4.75 -4.83
N GLN A 104 -7.34 -4.98 -3.99
CA GLN A 104 -8.58 -4.22 -3.98
C GLN A 104 -8.64 -3.37 -2.73
N VAL A 105 -9.14 -2.14 -2.85
CA VAL A 105 -9.35 -1.22 -1.74
C VAL A 105 -10.81 -0.81 -1.69
N ARG A 106 -11.30 -0.58 -0.48
CA ARG A 106 -12.63 -0.01 -0.24
C ARG A 106 -12.58 1.00 0.89
N ILE A 107 -13.36 2.07 0.76
CA ILE A 107 -13.60 2.98 1.87
C ILE A 107 -14.60 2.33 2.83
N VAL A 108 -14.21 2.24 4.11
CA VAL A 108 -15.03 1.64 5.17
C VAL A 108 -15.79 2.72 5.93
N ARG A 109 -15.18 3.90 6.08
CA ARG A 109 -15.74 5.03 6.80
C ARG A 109 -15.32 6.32 6.10
N PHE A 110 -16.26 7.25 6.01
CA PHE A 110 -16.08 8.58 5.43
C PHE A 110 -16.86 9.57 6.29
N GLU A 111 -16.17 10.52 6.90
CA GLU A 111 -16.74 11.48 7.85
C GLU A 111 -16.29 12.89 7.46
N GLN A 112 -17.24 13.73 7.03
CA GLN A 112 -16.97 15.13 6.72
C GLN A 112 -16.58 15.88 8.00
N MET A 113 -15.55 16.72 7.89
CA MET A 113 -15.05 17.58 8.96
C MET A 113 -15.71 18.94 8.81
N GLU A 114 -16.23 19.48 9.91
CA GLU A 114 -16.76 20.86 9.97
C GLU A 114 -15.64 21.92 9.88
#